data_AF-K6ZHJ5-F1
#
_entry.id   AF-K6ZHJ5-F1
#
_cell.length_a   1.000
_cell.length_b   1.000
_cell.length_c   1.000
_cell.angle_alpha   90.00
_cell.angle_beta   90.00
_cell.angle_gamma   90.00
#
_symmetry.space_group_name_H-M   'P 1'
#
loop_
_entity.id
_entity.type
_entity.pdbx_description
1 polymer ?
#
loop_
_entity_poly.entity_id
_entity_poly.type
_entity_poly.pdbx_seq_one_letter_code
_entity_poly.pdbx_strand_id
1 'polypeptide(L)'
;MKKILILLFSIIIFIAFSTAIWFSKSTVIKTSGDIYHSILLPIGFDGGGIKWRANFSIHAENPNLASLQGPIVYVDNNEYVAHWICASEVQVKTSKPAFSIECQDRSYSYQLHTALLSETFAKAEYAMPNDIAVISDLEGDAAFFNEWARLAGVTDENGNWAFGDGHLVIAGDSVDRGRQVFDLLWHLYHLQQQAFDAGGRVHMLIGNHEQYAFVSQIKSVETEHLWAASQISKTHAGLAAVSPLGYADVYSEKTILGKWLLAQPVVLKLGDILFTHGGISPTLLAAGLSLTEINNMHIRVLKAYATKDDVVDDEFTLMHGNESPTQYRGYVQAGDEYPLANAELIQQTKAHFDIKRIVVGHNSIDSLTASFNNSVFVVDNLRSKPQSLFFVNGEPEIRNIGETRIRYKDTAMSSREFDVFNQDDWQAFLGVFGNRPRN
;
A
#
# COMPACT_ATOMS: atom_id res chain seq x y z
N MET A 1 4.51 -59.76 -7.24
CA MET A 1 4.19 -58.51 -8.00
C MET A 1 2.71 -58.18 -8.04
N LYS A 2 1.81 -59.02 -8.58
CA LYS A 2 0.36 -58.70 -8.72
C LYS A 2 -0.36 -58.34 -7.40
N LYS A 3 -0.08 -59.05 -6.31
CA LYS A 3 -0.64 -58.77 -4.97
C LYS A 3 -0.15 -57.44 -4.36
N ILE A 4 1.11 -57.09 -4.62
CA ILE A 4 1.71 -55.82 -4.16
C ILE A 4 1.09 -54.65 -4.95
N LEU A 5 0.89 -54.81 -6.26
CA LEU A 5 0.26 -53.80 -7.10
C LEU A 5 -1.20 -53.53 -6.69
N ILE A 6 -1.97 -54.58 -6.37
CA ILE A 6 -3.35 -54.46 -5.88
C ILE A 6 -3.38 -53.75 -4.52
N LEU A 7 -2.48 -54.11 -3.59
CA LEU A 7 -2.38 -53.45 -2.29
C LEU A 7 -2.06 -51.96 -2.43
N LEU A 8 -1.09 -51.61 -3.26
CA LEU A 8 -0.74 -50.21 -3.55
C LEU A 8 -1.92 -49.45 -4.16
N PHE A 9 -2.64 -50.05 -5.10
CA PHE A 9 -3.82 -49.44 -5.71
C PHE A 9 -4.95 -49.21 -4.70
N SER A 10 -5.23 -50.18 -3.83
CA SER A 10 -6.23 -50.02 -2.76
C SER A 10 -5.85 -48.93 -1.75
N ILE A 11 -4.56 -48.81 -1.42
CA ILE A 11 -4.05 -47.74 -0.54
C ILE A 11 -4.25 -46.37 -1.20
N ILE A 12 -3.94 -46.23 -2.49
CA ILE A 12 -4.14 -44.97 -3.23
C ILE A 12 -5.61 -44.59 -3.26
N ILE A 13 -6.52 -45.52 -3.53
CA ILE A 13 -7.97 -45.27 -3.50
C ILE A 13 -8.43 -44.84 -2.11
N PHE A 14 -7.98 -45.53 -1.07
CA PHE A 14 -8.34 -45.20 0.30
C PHE A 14 -7.86 -43.79 0.69
N ILE A 15 -6.63 -43.44 0.33
CA ILE A 15 -6.08 -42.09 0.54
C ILE A 15 -6.91 -41.07 -0.23
N ALA A 16 -7.15 -41.27 -1.53
CA ALA A 16 -7.92 -40.34 -2.36
C ALA A 16 -9.35 -40.13 -1.81
N PHE A 17 -10.03 -41.20 -1.39
CA PHE A 17 -11.36 -41.14 -0.81
C PHE A 17 -11.36 -40.41 0.54
N SER A 18 -10.40 -40.71 1.40
CA SER A 18 -10.25 -40.04 2.70
C SER A 18 -9.95 -38.55 2.54
N THR A 19 -9.10 -38.20 1.57
CA THR A 19 -8.80 -36.81 1.20
C THR A 19 -10.04 -36.11 0.67
N ALA A 20 -10.83 -36.75 -0.21
CA ALA A 20 -12.06 -36.17 -0.72
C ALA A 20 -13.08 -35.89 0.40
N ILE A 21 -13.26 -36.82 1.34
CA ILE A 21 -14.12 -36.61 2.53
C ILE A 21 -13.62 -35.44 3.39
N TRP A 22 -12.30 -35.30 3.52
CA TRP A 22 -11.71 -34.21 4.29
C TRP A 22 -11.95 -32.86 3.61
N PHE A 23 -11.75 -32.77 2.29
CA PHE A 23 -12.03 -31.57 1.53
C PHE A 23 -13.51 -31.23 1.49
N SER A 24 -14.42 -32.20 1.37
CA SER A 24 -15.87 -31.92 1.35
C SER A 24 -16.39 -31.29 2.66
N LYS A 25 -15.61 -31.35 3.75
CA LYS A 25 -15.89 -30.67 5.02
C LYS A 25 -15.24 -29.29 5.14
N SER A 26 -14.51 -28.86 4.11
CA SER A 26 -13.85 -27.56 4.08
C SER A 26 -14.83 -26.48 3.62
N THR A 27 -14.59 -25.25 4.04
CA THR A 27 -15.43 -24.10 3.67
C THR A 27 -14.67 -23.19 2.72
N VAL A 28 -15.18 -22.99 1.51
CA VAL A 28 -14.71 -21.98 0.56
C VAL A 28 -15.31 -20.64 0.97
N ILE A 29 -14.47 -19.61 1.02
CA ILE A 29 -14.86 -18.21 1.26
C ILE A 29 -14.42 -17.39 0.05
N LYS A 30 -15.35 -16.63 -0.52
CA LYS A 30 -15.10 -15.73 -1.65
C LYS A 30 -15.46 -14.28 -1.28
N THR A 31 -14.84 -13.33 -1.98
CA THR A 31 -15.18 -11.91 -1.88
C THR A 31 -16.56 -11.62 -2.49
N SER A 32 -17.07 -10.41 -2.27
CA SER A 32 -18.29 -9.91 -2.91
C SER A 32 -18.25 -9.98 -4.45
N GLY A 33 -17.06 -9.82 -5.04
CA GLY A 33 -16.80 -9.93 -6.46
C GLY A 33 -16.41 -11.34 -6.92
N ASP A 34 -16.77 -12.39 -6.16
CA ASP A 34 -16.60 -13.81 -6.50
C ASP A 34 -15.13 -14.28 -6.68
N ILE A 35 -14.20 -13.63 -5.98
CA ILE A 35 -12.79 -14.01 -5.98
C ILE A 35 -12.50 -14.91 -4.77
N TYR A 36 -11.76 -16.00 -4.98
CA TYR A 36 -11.41 -16.90 -3.89
C TYR A 36 -10.54 -16.19 -2.85
N HIS A 37 -11.05 -16.06 -1.63
CA HIS A 37 -10.35 -15.39 -0.53
C HIS A 37 -9.61 -16.41 0.34
N SER A 38 -10.31 -17.43 0.83
CA SER A 38 -9.70 -18.47 1.67
C SER A 38 -10.48 -19.78 1.63
N ILE A 39 -9.80 -20.89 1.93
CA ILE A 39 -10.43 -22.19 2.18
C ILE A 39 -10.14 -22.58 3.64
N LEU A 40 -11.17 -22.83 4.43
CA LEU A 40 -11.04 -23.29 5.81
C LEU A 40 -11.00 -24.82 5.81
N LEU A 41 -9.83 -25.38 6.11
CA LEU A 41 -9.59 -26.81 6.15
C LEU A 41 -9.75 -27.34 7.59
N PRO A 42 -10.56 -28.38 7.85
CA PRO A 42 -10.78 -28.86 9.20
C PRO A 42 -9.55 -29.58 9.78
N ILE A 43 -9.23 -29.38 11.06
CA ILE A 43 -8.20 -30.14 11.81
C ILE A 43 -8.90 -30.96 12.89
N GLY A 44 -8.83 -32.29 12.77
CA GLY A 44 -9.36 -33.21 13.78
C GLY A 44 -10.88 -33.14 13.94
N PHE A 45 -11.39 -33.68 15.06
CA PHE A 45 -12.81 -33.69 15.40
C PHE A 45 -13.22 -32.53 16.34
N ASP A 46 -12.25 -31.77 16.86
CA ASP A 46 -12.44 -30.82 17.96
C ASP A 46 -12.63 -29.36 17.49
N GLY A 47 -12.96 -29.16 16.21
CA GLY A 47 -13.39 -27.85 15.67
C GLY A 47 -12.27 -26.85 15.32
N GLY A 48 -11.00 -27.24 15.38
CA GLY A 48 -9.89 -26.43 14.85
C GLY A 48 -9.84 -26.43 13.32
N GLY A 49 -9.27 -25.40 12.69
CA GLY A 49 -9.14 -25.32 11.23
C GLY A 49 -7.94 -24.51 10.73
N ILE A 50 -7.37 -24.91 9.59
CA ILE A 50 -6.32 -24.15 8.87
C ILE A 50 -7.00 -23.20 7.89
N LYS A 51 -6.70 -21.90 7.97
CA LYS A 51 -7.09 -20.94 6.94
C LYS A 51 -6.09 -20.97 5.79
N TRP A 52 -6.43 -21.69 4.72
CA TRP A 52 -5.68 -21.67 3.47
C TRP A 52 -5.91 -20.35 2.72
N ARG A 53 -4.83 -19.63 2.40
CA ARG A 53 -4.87 -18.32 1.72
C ARG A 53 -5.11 -18.48 0.21
N ALA A 54 -6.33 -18.88 -0.15
CA ALA A 54 -6.74 -19.10 -1.53
C ALA A 54 -6.63 -17.83 -2.40
N ASN A 55 -6.62 -16.63 -1.82
CA ASN A 55 -6.34 -15.38 -2.53
C ASN A 55 -5.00 -15.38 -3.29
N PHE A 56 -4.02 -16.17 -2.86
CA PHE A 56 -2.75 -16.33 -3.60
C PHE A 56 -2.86 -17.20 -4.85
N SER A 57 -3.94 -17.97 -5.01
CA SER A 57 -4.21 -18.63 -6.30
C SER A 57 -4.55 -17.64 -7.40
N ILE A 58 -4.95 -16.41 -7.03
CA ILE A 58 -5.49 -15.37 -7.92
C ILE A 58 -6.57 -15.92 -8.86
N HIS A 59 -7.33 -16.90 -8.34
CA HIS A 59 -8.42 -17.57 -9.03
C HIS A 59 -9.76 -16.90 -8.72
N ALA A 60 -10.61 -16.82 -9.73
CA ALA A 60 -11.99 -16.35 -9.64
C ALA A 60 -12.84 -17.23 -10.56
N GLU A 61 -14.09 -17.48 -10.16
CA GLU A 61 -15.01 -18.28 -10.96
C GLU A 61 -15.76 -17.36 -11.94
N ASN A 62 -16.51 -16.39 -11.43
CA ASN A 62 -17.18 -15.36 -12.22
C ASN A 62 -16.89 -13.98 -11.59
N PRO A 63 -15.67 -13.44 -11.78
CA PRO A 63 -15.29 -12.17 -11.15
C PRO A 63 -16.33 -11.10 -11.45
N ASN A 64 -16.65 -10.25 -10.48
CA ASN A 64 -17.56 -9.12 -10.63
C ASN A 64 -17.16 -7.98 -9.70
N LEU A 65 -16.16 -7.20 -10.12
CA LEU A 65 -15.63 -6.12 -9.30
C LEU A 65 -16.57 -4.92 -9.30
N ALA A 66 -16.89 -4.42 -8.11
CA ALA A 66 -17.78 -3.27 -7.92
C ALA A 66 -17.12 -1.92 -8.22
N SER A 67 -15.78 -1.86 -8.21
CA SER A 67 -15.00 -0.66 -8.47
C SER A 67 -14.06 -0.85 -9.65
N LEU A 68 -13.74 0.26 -10.31
CA LEU A 68 -12.65 0.31 -11.28
C LEU A 68 -11.36 -0.15 -10.60
N GLN A 69 -10.56 -0.96 -11.30
CA GLN A 69 -9.20 -1.29 -10.89
C GLN A 69 -8.25 -0.83 -11.98
N GLY A 70 -7.40 0.14 -11.65
CA GLY A 70 -6.49 0.82 -12.58
C GLY A 70 -6.97 2.24 -12.92
N PRO A 71 -6.53 2.82 -14.05
CA PRO A 71 -5.61 2.23 -15.00
C PRO A 71 -4.19 2.14 -14.43
N ILE A 72 -3.49 1.07 -14.74
CA ILE A 72 -2.04 0.99 -14.62
C ILE A 72 -1.48 1.34 -16.00
N VAL A 73 -0.69 2.41 -16.06
CA VAL A 73 -0.11 2.90 -17.32
C VAL A 73 1.34 2.50 -17.37
N TYR A 74 1.67 1.55 -18.24
CA TYR A 74 3.03 1.12 -18.55
C TYR A 74 3.67 2.02 -19.60
N VAL A 75 5.00 2.12 -19.59
CA VAL A 75 5.80 2.81 -20.59
C VAL A 75 6.63 1.79 -21.37
N ASP A 76 6.17 1.43 -22.57
CA ASP A 76 6.80 0.44 -23.44
C ASP A 76 7.33 1.11 -24.71
N ASN A 77 8.63 1.02 -24.98
CA ASN A 77 9.22 1.57 -26.20
C ASN A 77 8.83 3.05 -26.48
N ASN A 78 8.72 3.87 -25.42
CA ASN A 78 8.23 5.26 -25.44
C ASN A 78 6.73 5.45 -25.76
N GLU A 79 5.93 4.38 -25.74
CA GLU A 79 4.48 4.43 -25.79
C GLU A 79 3.87 4.22 -24.40
N TYR A 80 2.74 4.86 -24.14
CA TYR A 80 1.97 4.63 -22.92
C TYR A 80 0.92 3.56 -23.19
N VAL A 81 0.85 2.54 -22.35
CA VAL A 81 -0.13 1.45 -22.47
C VAL A 81 -0.93 1.36 -21.18
N ALA A 82 -2.20 1.76 -21.22
CA ALA A 82 -3.10 1.75 -20.08
C ALA A 82 -3.82 0.39 -19.99
N HIS A 83 -3.79 -0.21 -18.81
CA HIS A 83 -4.50 -1.44 -18.47
C HIS A 83 -5.47 -1.21 -17.31
N TRP A 84 -6.71 -1.66 -17.39
CA TRP A 84 -7.67 -1.58 -16.29
C TRP A 84 -8.63 -2.77 -16.31
N ILE A 85 -9.24 -3.09 -15.17
CA ILE A 85 -10.34 -4.06 -15.13
C ILE A 85 -11.65 -3.33 -15.45
N CYS A 86 -12.38 -3.83 -16.44
CA CYS A 86 -13.77 -3.43 -16.66
C CYS A 86 -14.63 -4.63 -17.04
N ALA A 87 -15.82 -4.71 -16.44
CA ALA A 87 -16.73 -5.85 -16.62
C ALA A 87 -16.00 -7.19 -16.45
N SER A 88 -15.07 -7.22 -15.49
CA SER A 88 -14.30 -8.40 -15.09
C SER A 88 -13.26 -8.91 -16.09
N GLU A 89 -12.98 -8.12 -17.12
CA GLU A 89 -11.92 -8.37 -18.08
C GLU A 89 -10.85 -7.27 -18.02
N VAL A 90 -9.60 -7.65 -18.33
CA VAL A 90 -8.52 -6.68 -18.50
C VAL A 90 -8.70 -5.99 -19.85
N GLN A 91 -8.96 -4.69 -19.79
CA GLN A 91 -8.96 -3.81 -20.94
C GLN A 91 -7.56 -3.24 -21.17
N VAL A 92 -7.19 -3.03 -22.43
CA VAL A 92 -5.87 -2.51 -22.82
C VAL A 92 -6.04 -1.43 -23.88
N LYS A 93 -5.31 -0.32 -23.73
CA LYS A 93 -5.32 0.78 -24.69
C LYS A 93 -3.97 1.47 -24.74
N THR A 94 -3.36 1.53 -25.93
CA THR A 94 -2.27 2.47 -26.19
C THR A 94 -2.81 3.90 -26.04
N SER A 95 -2.19 4.69 -25.18
CA SER A 95 -2.66 6.00 -24.77
C SER A 95 -1.69 7.11 -25.16
N LYS A 96 -2.21 8.33 -25.16
CA LYS A 96 -1.44 9.57 -25.20
C LYS A 96 -1.29 10.09 -23.76
N PRO A 97 -0.43 11.09 -23.49
CA PRO A 97 -0.35 11.73 -22.18
C PRO A 97 -1.70 12.21 -21.62
N ALA A 98 -2.61 12.67 -22.48
CA ALA A 98 -4.00 12.94 -22.13
C ALA A 98 -4.88 11.82 -22.69
N PHE A 99 -5.65 11.14 -21.85
CA PHE A 99 -6.53 10.06 -22.32
C PHE A 99 -7.73 9.87 -21.40
N SER A 100 -8.77 9.24 -21.95
CA SER A 100 -9.92 8.77 -21.18
C SER A 100 -10.14 7.27 -21.39
N ILE A 101 -10.68 6.62 -20.38
CA ILE A 101 -11.17 5.24 -20.42
C ILE A 101 -12.65 5.23 -20.08
N GLU A 102 -13.35 4.25 -20.61
CA GLU A 102 -14.76 4.02 -20.32
C GLU A 102 -14.89 2.70 -19.55
N CYS A 103 -15.73 2.67 -18.53
CA CYS A 103 -16.12 1.45 -17.87
C CYS A 103 -17.52 1.53 -17.29
N GLN A 104 -18.38 0.55 -17.59
CA GLN A 104 -19.76 0.45 -17.07
C GLN A 104 -20.51 1.80 -17.13
N ASP A 105 -20.53 2.42 -18.32
CA ASP A 105 -21.18 3.71 -18.60
C ASP A 105 -20.59 4.93 -17.86
N ARG A 106 -19.37 4.81 -17.32
CA ARG A 106 -18.61 5.92 -16.72
C ARG A 106 -17.35 6.22 -17.51
N SER A 107 -17.07 7.51 -17.67
CA SER A 107 -15.84 8.02 -18.30
C SER A 107 -14.88 8.54 -17.25
N TYR A 108 -13.61 8.14 -17.35
CA TYR A 108 -12.53 8.55 -16.46
C TYR A 108 -11.43 9.19 -17.30
N SER A 109 -10.97 10.37 -16.89
CA SER A 109 -9.97 11.13 -17.64
C SER A 109 -8.67 11.24 -16.84
N TYR A 110 -7.55 11.03 -17.52
CA TYR A 110 -6.22 11.01 -16.94
C TYR A 110 -5.28 11.90 -17.75
N GLN A 111 -4.41 12.60 -17.02
CA GLN A 111 -3.34 13.42 -17.56
C GLN A 111 -2.00 13.00 -16.98
N LEU A 112 -1.07 12.57 -17.82
CA LEU A 112 0.29 12.27 -17.43
C LEU A 112 1.07 13.58 -17.26
N HIS A 113 1.77 13.71 -16.14
CA HIS A 113 2.59 14.85 -15.75
C HIS A 113 4.05 14.41 -15.62
N THR A 114 4.79 14.46 -16.73
CA THR A 114 6.18 13.94 -16.79
C THR A 114 7.14 14.66 -15.84
N ALA A 115 6.84 15.91 -15.47
CA ALA A 115 7.63 16.66 -14.49
C ALA A 115 7.62 16.00 -13.09
N LEU A 116 6.50 15.42 -12.68
CA LEU A 116 6.35 14.70 -11.41
C LEU A 116 7.17 13.40 -11.36
N LEU A 117 7.61 12.89 -12.52
CA LEU A 117 8.34 11.63 -12.64
C LEU A 117 9.86 11.82 -12.52
N SER A 118 10.33 13.06 -12.33
CA SER A 118 11.74 13.36 -12.13
C SER A 118 12.15 13.03 -10.69
N GLU A 119 13.24 12.28 -10.52
CA GLU A 119 13.83 11.99 -9.19
C GLU A 119 14.24 13.26 -8.43
N THR A 120 14.30 14.41 -9.10
CA THR A 120 14.62 15.72 -8.50
C THR A 120 13.40 16.56 -8.16
N PHE A 121 12.18 16.08 -8.46
CA PHE A 121 10.94 16.82 -8.22
C PHE A 121 10.65 16.96 -6.72
N ALA A 122 10.66 15.83 -6.01
CA ALA A 122 10.52 15.82 -4.56
C ALA A 122 11.88 16.04 -3.90
N LYS A 123 11.96 17.02 -3.01
CA LYS A 123 13.16 17.34 -2.24
C LYS A 123 12.99 16.85 -0.82
N ALA A 124 14.12 16.60 -0.15
CA ALA A 124 14.12 16.29 1.27
C ALA A 124 13.74 17.51 2.13
N GLU A 125 13.96 18.74 1.63
CA GLU A 125 13.84 19.97 2.43
C GLU A 125 13.16 21.10 1.65
N TYR A 126 12.27 21.82 2.33
CA TYR A 126 11.62 23.04 1.84
C TYR A 126 11.56 24.10 2.94
N ALA A 127 11.41 25.37 2.54
CA ALA A 127 11.09 26.45 3.46
C ALA A 127 9.75 26.20 4.16
N MET A 128 9.55 26.81 5.33
CA MET A 128 8.29 26.73 6.06
C MET A 128 7.17 27.40 5.25
N PRO A 129 6.13 26.67 4.81
CA PRO A 129 4.93 27.28 4.24
C PRO A 129 4.07 27.89 5.35
N ASN A 130 3.15 28.78 4.99
CA ASN A 130 2.22 29.38 5.95
C ASN A 130 1.23 28.34 6.48
N ASP A 131 0.69 27.51 5.59
CA ASP A 131 -0.34 26.54 5.93
C ASP A 131 0.10 25.13 5.53
N ILE A 132 0.01 24.20 6.48
CA ILE A 132 0.23 22.76 6.27
C ILE A 132 -1.01 22.01 6.72
N ALA A 133 -1.51 21.09 5.92
CA ALA A 133 -2.46 20.05 6.32
C ALA A 133 -1.74 18.70 6.33
N VAL A 134 -1.98 17.87 7.35
CA VAL A 134 -1.31 16.57 7.51
C VAL A 134 -2.34 15.44 7.61
N ILE A 135 -2.11 14.38 6.84
CA ILE A 135 -2.87 13.13 6.85
C ILE A 135 -1.90 11.94 6.73
N SER A 136 -2.36 10.72 7.00
CA SER A 136 -1.56 9.48 6.93
C SER A 136 -2.47 8.26 6.82
N ASP A 137 -1.92 7.11 6.45
CA ASP A 137 -2.56 5.79 6.57
C ASP A 137 -3.94 5.73 5.88
N LEU A 138 -3.98 6.21 4.62
CA LEU A 138 -5.18 6.22 3.77
C LEU A 138 -5.54 4.81 3.30
N GLU A 139 -4.54 3.95 3.08
CA GLU A 139 -4.63 2.53 2.72
C GLU A 139 -5.74 2.23 1.69
N GLY A 140 -5.66 2.88 0.53
CA GLY A 140 -6.59 2.67 -0.57
C GLY A 140 -8.05 3.07 -0.32
N ASP A 141 -8.31 3.97 0.64
CA ASP A 141 -9.63 4.53 0.93
C ASP A 141 -9.81 5.91 0.27
N ALA A 142 -10.05 5.90 -1.05
CA ALA A 142 -10.26 7.11 -1.83
C ALA A 142 -11.51 7.89 -1.38
N ALA A 143 -12.57 7.19 -0.96
CA ALA A 143 -13.79 7.82 -0.48
C ALA A 143 -13.54 8.65 0.79
N PHE A 144 -12.82 8.09 1.77
CA PHE A 144 -12.41 8.81 2.97
C PHE A 144 -11.54 10.02 2.61
N PHE A 145 -10.52 9.84 1.76
CA PHE A 145 -9.63 10.94 1.37
C PHE A 145 -10.41 12.09 0.73
N ASN A 146 -11.34 11.80 -0.18
CA ASN A 146 -12.13 12.81 -0.87
C ASN A 146 -12.97 13.66 0.10
N GLU A 147 -13.66 13.01 1.02
CA GLU A 147 -14.49 13.74 2.00
C GLU A 147 -13.62 14.49 2.99
N TRP A 148 -12.54 13.87 3.49
CA TRP A 148 -11.58 14.54 4.36
C TRP A 148 -10.98 15.78 3.70
N ALA A 149 -10.50 15.67 2.45
CA ALA A 149 -9.81 16.74 1.74
C ALA A 149 -10.74 17.93 1.48
N ARG A 150 -12.02 17.66 1.17
CA ARG A 150 -13.06 18.67 1.02
C ARG A 150 -13.33 19.39 2.34
N LEU A 151 -13.55 18.64 3.43
CA LEU A 151 -13.81 19.21 4.76
C LEU A 151 -12.60 19.97 5.33
N ALA A 152 -11.38 19.53 5.00
CA ALA A 152 -10.13 20.18 5.37
C ALA A 152 -9.84 21.46 4.54
N GLY A 153 -10.62 21.72 3.48
CA GLY A 153 -10.37 22.83 2.54
C GLY A 153 -9.18 22.59 1.61
N VAL A 154 -8.68 21.35 1.54
CA VAL A 154 -7.58 20.95 0.66
C VAL A 154 -8.05 20.88 -0.79
N THR A 155 -9.28 20.40 -1.01
CA THR A 155 -9.92 20.33 -2.32
C THR A 155 -11.24 21.08 -2.37
N ASP A 156 -11.65 21.48 -3.58
CA ASP A 156 -12.99 21.96 -3.87
C ASP A 156 -14.00 20.79 -3.93
N GLU A 157 -15.28 21.11 -4.20
CA GLU A 157 -16.37 20.13 -4.35
C GLU A 157 -16.18 19.17 -5.55
N ASN A 158 -15.27 19.49 -6.48
CA ASN A 158 -14.94 18.63 -7.62
C ASN A 158 -13.67 17.79 -7.36
N GLY A 159 -13.07 17.89 -6.17
CA GLY A 159 -11.83 17.20 -5.82
C GLY A 159 -10.56 17.87 -6.37
N ASN A 160 -10.63 19.09 -6.90
CA ASN A 160 -9.46 19.83 -7.37
C ASN A 160 -8.80 20.60 -6.23
N TRP A 161 -7.50 20.84 -6.33
CA TRP A 161 -6.74 21.63 -5.35
C TRP A 161 -7.39 22.98 -5.06
N ALA A 162 -7.62 23.26 -3.76
CA ALA A 162 -8.20 24.50 -3.27
C ALA A 162 -7.39 25.14 -2.12
N PHE A 163 -6.24 24.57 -1.77
CA PHE A 163 -5.44 24.99 -0.61
C PHE A 163 -4.40 26.09 -0.91
N GLY A 164 -4.62 26.90 -1.96
CA GLY A 164 -3.76 28.03 -2.31
C GLY A 164 -2.29 27.65 -2.47
N ASP A 165 -1.39 28.39 -1.81
CA ASP A 165 0.04 28.12 -1.70
C ASP A 165 0.41 27.20 -0.51
N GLY A 166 -0.60 26.64 0.16
CA GLY A 166 -0.43 25.73 1.27
C GLY A 166 0.17 24.38 0.85
N HIS A 167 0.59 23.61 1.85
CA HIS A 167 1.20 22.29 1.65
C HIS A 167 0.32 21.20 2.27
N LEU A 168 0.04 20.14 1.51
CA LEU A 168 -0.51 18.89 2.02
C LEU A 168 0.64 17.90 2.26
N VAL A 169 0.69 17.28 3.43
CA VAL A 169 1.63 16.19 3.74
C VAL A 169 0.85 14.91 4.00
N ILE A 170 1.15 13.85 3.24
CA ILE A 170 0.62 12.50 3.44
C ILE A 170 1.76 11.65 3.98
N ALA A 171 1.71 11.32 5.27
CA ALA A 171 2.79 10.64 5.99
C ALA A 171 2.83 9.12 5.76
N GLY A 172 2.68 8.65 4.51
CA GLY A 172 2.81 7.24 4.12
C GLY A 172 1.52 6.42 4.16
N ASP A 173 1.62 5.17 3.70
CA ASP A 173 0.58 4.13 3.72
C ASP A 173 -0.70 4.54 2.96
N SER A 174 -0.54 4.90 1.69
CA SER A 174 -1.65 5.15 0.76
C SER A 174 -2.07 3.89 -0.02
N VAL A 175 -1.26 2.83 -0.04
CA VAL A 175 -1.58 1.54 -0.68
C VAL A 175 -2.05 0.46 0.30
N ASP A 176 -2.43 -0.71 -0.24
CA ASP A 176 -2.94 -1.89 0.47
C ASP A 176 -4.26 -1.66 1.25
N ARG A 177 -4.77 -2.73 1.90
CA ARG A 177 -5.97 -2.84 2.76
C ARG A 177 -7.32 -2.46 2.11
N GLY A 178 -7.42 -1.33 1.43
CA GLY A 178 -8.60 -0.87 0.69
C GLY A 178 -8.65 -1.37 -0.76
N ARG A 179 -9.81 -1.18 -1.39
CA ARG A 179 -10.06 -1.55 -2.80
C ARG A 179 -9.79 -0.44 -3.81
N GLN A 180 -9.70 0.81 -3.36
CA GLN A 180 -9.64 1.99 -4.23
C GLN A 180 -8.22 2.55 -4.34
N VAL A 181 -7.20 1.69 -4.24
CA VAL A 181 -5.78 2.11 -4.25
C VAL A 181 -5.45 2.94 -5.49
N PHE A 182 -5.80 2.47 -6.70
CA PHE A 182 -5.47 3.22 -7.92
C PHE A 182 -6.28 4.51 -8.06
N ASP A 183 -7.55 4.53 -7.64
CA ASP A 183 -8.35 5.76 -7.62
C ASP A 183 -7.68 6.81 -6.73
N LEU A 184 -7.25 6.40 -5.52
CA LEU A 184 -6.55 7.27 -4.59
C LEU A 184 -5.22 7.77 -5.16
N LEU A 185 -4.37 6.87 -5.67
CA LEU A 185 -3.05 7.24 -6.19
C LEU A 185 -3.14 8.20 -7.39
N TRP A 186 -4.09 7.98 -8.32
CA TRP A 186 -4.30 8.90 -9.43
C TRP A 186 -4.81 10.27 -8.97
N HIS A 187 -5.70 10.30 -7.98
CA HIS A 187 -6.17 11.56 -7.42
C HIS A 187 -5.02 12.33 -6.75
N LEU A 188 -4.21 11.68 -5.91
CA LEU A 188 -3.04 12.27 -5.29
C LEU A 188 -2.00 12.77 -6.33
N TYR A 189 -1.79 11.99 -7.39
CA TYR A 189 -0.91 12.35 -8.50
C TYR A 189 -1.37 13.63 -9.22
N HIS A 190 -2.66 13.73 -9.57
CA HIS A 190 -3.21 14.94 -10.18
C HIS A 190 -3.22 16.12 -9.21
N LEU A 191 -3.55 15.89 -7.94
CA LEU A 191 -3.56 16.91 -6.92
C LEU A 191 -2.17 17.50 -6.70
N GLN A 192 -1.11 16.69 -6.77
CA GLN A 192 0.27 17.17 -6.70
C GLN A 192 0.62 18.14 -7.83
N GLN A 193 0.17 17.87 -9.07
CA GLN A 193 0.35 18.81 -10.17
C GLN A 193 -0.45 20.10 -9.94
N GLN A 194 -1.74 19.98 -9.59
CA GLN A 194 -2.59 21.15 -9.38
C GLN A 194 -2.07 22.06 -8.26
N ALA A 195 -1.61 21.47 -7.15
CA ALA A 195 -0.96 22.19 -6.07
C ALA A 195 0.29 22.93 -6.57
N PHE A 196 1.13 22.24 -7.34
CA PHE A 196 2.34 22.83 -7.91
C PHE A 196 2.03 24.07 -8.76
N ASP A 197 1.01 23.99 -9.63
CA ASP A 197 0.58 25.08 -10.50
C ASP A 197 -0.01 26.27 -9.73
N ALA A 198 -0.63 26.02 -8.57
CA ALA A 198 -1.17 27.04 -7.67
C ALA A 198 -0.11 27.66 -6.73
N GLY A 199 1.14 27.19 -6.77
CA GLY A 199 2.22 27.61 -5.86
C GLY A 199 2.29 26.82 -4.56
N GLY A 200 1.34 25.93 -4.29
CA GLY A 200 1.33 25.00 -3.17
C GLY A 200 2.06 23.69 -3.48
N ARG A 201 1.93 22.70 -2.59
CA ARG A 201 2.55 21.37 -2.77
C ARG A 201 1.73 20.25 -2.14
N VAL A 202 1.76 19.09 -2.77
CA VAL A 202 1.44 17.81 -2.12
C VAL A 202 2.74 17.04 -1.92
N HIS A 203 3.02 16.66 -0.68
CA HIS A 203 4.15 15.84 -0.30
C HIS A 203 3.62 14.47 0.13
N MET A 204 3.77 13.46 -0.72
CA MET A 204 3.52 12.08 -0.33
C MET A 204 4.83 11.49 0.17
N LEU A 205 4.83 10.90 1.36
CA LEU A 205 5.95 10.11 1.87
C LEU A 205 5.71 8.63 1.60
N ILE A 206 6.79 7.87 1.54
CA ILE A 206 6.74 6.40 1.47
C ILE A 206 6.53 5.83 2.88
N GLY A 207 5.48 5.04 3.04
CA GLY A 207 5.24 4.21 4.21
C GLY A 207 5.77 2.78 4.03
N ASN A 208 5.53 1.93 5.03
CA ASN A 208 5.96 0.54 4.93
C ASN A 208 5.09 -0.26 3.94
N HIS A 209 3.84 0.15 3.70
CA HIS A 209 3.00 -0.52 2.70
C HIS A 209 3.42 -0.24 1.26
N GLU A 210 3.88 0.98 0.94
CA GLU A 210 4.50 1.23 -0.37
C GLU A 210 5.76 0.38 -0.56
N GLN A 211 6.62 0.29 0.46
CA GLN A 211 7.79 -0.62 0.44
C GLN A 211 7.39 -2.06 0.13
N TYR A 212 6.34 -2.57 0.81
CA TYR A 212 5.81 -3.92 0.57
C TYR A 212 5.30 -4.10 -0.86
N ALA A 213 4.64 -3.09 -1.42
CA ALA A 213 4.10 -3.14 -2.76
C ALA A 213 5.21 -3.30 -3.82
N PHE A 214 6.29 -2.53 -3.72
CA PHE A 214 7.43 -2.61 -4.64
C PHE A 214 8.13 -3.97 -4.67
N VAL A 215 8.02 -4.76 -3.59
CA VAL A 215 8.74 -6.03 -3.45
C VAL A 215 7.81 -7.24 -3.38
N SER A 216 6.52 -7.07 -3.69
CA SER A 216 5.47 -8.11 -3.60
C SER A 216 5.32 -8.76 -2.21
N GLN A 217 5.48 -8.00 -1.13
CA GLN A 217 5.22 -8.49 0.22
C GLN A 217 3.72 -8.41 0.55
N ILE A 218 2.96 -9.43 0.14
CA ILE A 218 1.48 -9.44 0.20
C ILE A 218 0.94 -9.80 1.60
N LYS A 219 1.15 -8.91 2.56
CA LYS A 219 0.65 -9.06 3.94
C LYS A 219 -0.80 -8.61 4.08
N SER A 220 -1.09 -7.41 3.59
CA SER A 220 -2.33 -6.67 3.89
C SER A 220 -3.11 -6.22 2.65
N VAL A 221 -2.69 -6.69 1.47
CA VAL A 221 -3.35 -6.38 0.21
C VAL A 221 -4.76 -6.96 0.21
N GLU A 222 -5.74 -6.15 -0.17
CA GLU A 222 -7.12 -6.59 -0.34
C GLU A 222 -7.23 -7.60 -1.50
N THR A 223 -8.08 -8.62 -1.37
CA THR A 223 -8.11 -9.77 -2.29
C THR A 223 -8.51 -9.41 -3.72
N GLU A 224 -9.53 -8.57 -3.90
CA GLU A 224 -9.98 -8.14 -5.23
C GLU A 224 -8.94 -7.23 -5.89
N HIS A 225 -8.34 -6.34 -5.11
CA HIS A 225 -7.24 -5.49 -5.58
C HIS A 225 -6.02 -6.31 -6.00
N LEU A 226 -5.61 -7.30 -5.18
CA LEU A 226 -4.53 -8.22 -5.51
C LEU A 226 -4.82 -8.96 -6.81
N TRP A 227 -6.01 -9.54 -6.93
CA TRP A 227 -6.43 -10.26 -8.13
C TRP A 227 -6.36 -9.36 -9.37
N ALA A 228 -6.90 -8.14 -9.30
CA ALA A 228 -6.92 -7.20 -10.42
C ALA A 228 -5.51 -6.79 -10.85
N ALA A 229 -4.65 -6.42 -9.89
CA ALA A 229 -3.25 -6.12 -10.15
C ALA A 229 -2.53 -7.31 -10.79
N SER A 230 -2.79 -8.53 -10.31
CA SER A 230 -2.23 -9.75 -10.90
C SER A 230 -2.72 -10.02 -12.31
N GLN A 231 -4.01 -9.84 -12.62
CA GLN A 231 -4.52 -10.02 -13.99
C GLN A 231 -3.94 -8.99 -14.95
N ILE A 232 -3.83 -7.74 -14.51
CA ILE A 232 -3.23 -6.67 -15.31
C ILE A 232 -1.74 -6.97 -15.57
N SER A 233 -0.96 -7.28 -14.54
CA SER A 233 0.45 -7.64 -14.70
C SER A 233 0.62 -8.84 -15.64
N LYS A 234 -0.15 -9.91 -15.47
CA LYS A 234 -0.11 -11.07 -16.37
C LYS A 234 -0.43 -10.73 -17.81
N THR A 235 -1.41 -9.86 -18.04
CA THR A 235 -1.81 -9.42 -19.39
C THR A 235 -0.72 -8.60 -20.05
N HIS A 236 -0.04 -7.74 -19.30
CA HIS A 236 1.04 -6.90 -19.80
C HIS A 236 2.36 -7.69 -19.98
N ALA A 237 2.84 -8.33 -18.91
CA ALA A 237 4.17 -8.93 -18.85
C ALA A 237 4.22 -10.40 -19.32
N GLY A 238 3.10 -11.13 -19.32
CA GLY A 238 3.08 -12.56 -19.60
C GLY A 238 4.04 -13.34 -18.70
N LEU A 239 4.89 -14.18 -19.31
CA LEU A 239 5.94 -14.93 -18.59
C LEU A 239 7.11 -14.05 -18.09
N ALA A 240 7.15 -12.77 -18.46
CA ALA A 240 8.21 -11.83 -18.07
C ALA A 240 7.90 -11.06 -16.76
N ALA A 241 6.81 -11.41 -16.06
CA ALA A 241 6.48 -10.84 -14.75
C ALA A 241 7.62 -11.08 -13.75
N VAL A 242 7.98 -10.07 -12.94
CA VAL A 242 9.11 -10.12 -12.00
C VAL A 242 8.74 -10.94 -10.75
N SER A 243 7.44 -11.06 -10.46
CA SER A 243 6.88 -11.80 -9.32
C SER A 243 5.80 -12.79 -9.78
N PRO A 244 5.67 -13.99 -9.16
CA PRO A 244 4.61 -14.96 -9.49
C PRO A 244 3.19 -14.38 -9.37
N LEU A 245 2.99 -13.42 -8.47
CA LEU A 245 1.71 -12.70 -8.30
C LEU A 245 1.64 -11.41 -9.13
N GLY A 246 2.74 -10.94 -9.72
CA GLY A 246 2.78 -9.73 -10.52
C GLY A 246 2.51 -8.41 -9.78
N TYR A 247 2.35 -8.42 -8.45
CA TYR A 247 1.98 -7.22 -7.69
C TYR A 247 3.07 -6.14 -7.72
N ALA A 248 4.34 -6.50 -7.57
CA ALA A 248 5.43 -5.53 -7.72
C ALA A 248 5.49 -4.91 -9.13
N ASP A 249 5.07 -5.63 -10.17
CA ASP A 249 5.17 -5.14 -11.55
C ASP A 249 4.28 -3.91 -11.78
N VAL A 250 3.11 -3.86 -11.15
CA VAL A 250 2.18 -2.73 -11.32
C VAL A 250 2.66 -1.46 -10.61
N TYR A 251 3.55 -1.61 -9.62
CA TYR A 251 4.23 -0.51 -8.91
C TYR A 251 5.67 -0.30 -9.39
N SER A 252 6.12 -1.00 -10.42
CA SER A 252 7.51 -0.89 -10.89
C SER A 252 7.81 0.45 -11.57
N GLU A 253 9.09 0.76 -11.79
CA GLU A 253 9.52 1.94 -12.55
C GLU A 253 9.05 1.98 -14.01
N LYS A 254 8.50 0.86 -14.51
CA LYS A 254 7.89 0.77 -15.84
C LYS A 254 6.49 1.37 -15.89
N THR A 255 5.86 1.62 -14.75
CA THR A 255 4.53 2.25 -14.69
C THR A 255 4.62 3.71 -14.27
N ILE A 256 3.65 4.53 -14.68
CA ILE A 256 3.62 5.95 -14.32
C ILE A 256 3.52 6.13 -12.80
N LEU A 257 2.56 5.46 -12.16
CA LEU A 257 2.38 5.56 -10.71
C LEU A 257 3.54 4.92 -9.96
N GLY A 258 4.11 3.81 -10.44
CA GLY A 258 5.28 3.21 -9.82
C GLY A 258 6.50 4.11 -9.86
N LYS A 259 6.79 4.72 -11.01
CA LYS A 259 7.86 5.72 -11.14
C LYS A 259 7.61 6.96 -10.27
N TRP A 260 6.37 7.42 -10.19
CA TRP A 260 5.99 8.53 -9.32
C TRP A 260 6.19 8.20 -7.84
N LEU A 261 5.76 7.02 -7.39
CA LEU A 261 5.96 6.55 -6.02
C LEU A 261 7.45 6.41 -5.69
N LEU A 262 8.28 5.84 -6.59
CA LEU A 262 9.72 5.72 -6.39
C LEU A 262 10.45 7.07 -6.22
N ALA A 263 9.86 8.16 -6.69
CA ALA A 263 10.41 9.50 -6.52
C ALA A 263 10.03 10.16 -5.18
N GLN A 264 9.13 9.55 -4.40
CA GLN A 264 8.69 10.11 -3.12
C GLN A 264 9.72 9.85 -2.00
N PRO A 265 9.91 10.80 -1.06
CA PRO A 265 10.84 10.64 0.05
C PRO A 265 10.28 9.75 1.17
N VAL A 266 11.16 9.18 1.99
CA VAL A 266 10.80 8.57 3.29
C VAL A 266 10.89 9.58 4.45
N VAL A 267 11.70 10.63 4.30
CA VAL A 267 11.84 11.72 5.27
C VAL A 267 11.74 13.09 4.59
N LEU A 268 10.99 14.01 5.17
CA LEU A 268 10.74 15.36 4.65
C LEU A 268 10.89 16.41 5.74
N LYS A 269 11.57 17.51 5.47
CA LYS A 269 11.63 18.69 6.34
C LYS A 269 10.94 19.90 5.71
N LEU A 270 9.98 20.48 6.42
CA LEU A 270 9.37 21.77 6.08
C LEU A 270 9.71 22.77 7.18
N GLY A 271 10.60 23.72 6.89
CA GLY A 271 11.09 24.66 7.91
C GLY A 271 11.78 23.95 9.06
N ASP A 272 11.16 23.94 10.24
CA ASP A 272 11.67 23.29 11.45
C ASP A 272 10.87 22.03 11.84
N ILE A 273 10.11 21.46 10.91
CA ILE A 273 9.29 20.27 11.14
C ILE A 273 9.81 19.12 10.28
N LEU A 274 10.09 17.97 10.90
CA LEU A 274 10.40 16.71 10.21
C LEU A 274 9.16 15.83 10.12
N PHE A 275 8.93 15.23 8.96
CA PHE A 275 7.88 14.26 8.68
C PHE A 275 8.52 12.93 8.23
N THR A 276 7.99 11.83 8.74
CA THR A 276 8.36 10.46 8.34
C THR A 276 7.20 9.53 8.69
N HIS A 277 7.08 8.36 8.06
CA HIS A 277 5.94 7.48 8.35
C HIS A 277 6.00 6.84 9.74
N GLY A 278 7.11 6.19 10.13
CA GLY A 278 7.30 5.55 11.43
C GLY A 278 7.99 6.45 12.46
N GLY A 279 9.25 6.84 12.20
CA GLY A 279 10.03 7.70 13.10
C GLY A 279 11.54 7.57 12.92
N ILE A 280 12.32 8.36 13.65
CA ILE A 280 13.79 8.26 13.69
C ILE A 280 14.20 7.44 14.92
N SER A 281 14.73 6.25 14.67
CA SER A 281 15.25 5.34 15.69
C SER A 281 16.65 5.75 16.17
N PRO A 282 17.12 5.26 17.34
CA PRO A 282 18.50 5.43 17.77
C PRO A 282 19.51 4.91 16.74
N THR A 283 19.23 3.75 16.13
CA THR A 283 20.09 3.13 15.11
C THR A 283 20.22 4.01 13.87
N LEU A 284 19.12 4.57 13.36
CA LEU A 284 19.15 5.51 12.24
C LEU A 284 19.86 6.81 12.60
N LEU A 285 19.61 7.37 13.79
CA LEU A 285 20.25 8.59 14.24
C LEU A 285 21.77 8.42 14.38
N ALA A 286 22.21 7.27 14.90
CA ALA A 286 23.63 6.94 15.05
C ALA A 286 24.36 6.81 13.72
N ALA A 287 23.65 6.51 12.62
CA ALA A 287 24.23 6.47 11.28
C ALA A 287 24.68 7.88 10.79
N GLY A 288 24.20 8.96 11.42
CA GLY A 288 24.68 10.32 11.17
C GLY A 288 24.33 10.86 9.77
N LEU A 289 23.37 10.24 9.08
CA LEU A 289 22.99 10.59 7.71
C LEU A 289 22.18 11.90 7.67
N SER A 290 22.35 12.67 6.61
CA SER A 290 21.44 13.76 6.24
C SER A 290 20.12 13.23 5.66
N LEU A 291 19.09 14.09 5.62
CA LEU A 291 17.78 13.71 5.04
C LEU A 291 17.88 13.29 3.58
N THR A 292 18.75 13.94 2.81
CA THR A 292 19.00 13.57 1.40
C THR A 292 19.68 12.21 1.29
N GLU A 293 20.64 11.90 2.16
CA GLU A 293 21.30 10.59 2.18
C GLU A 293 20.33 9.48 2.58
N ILE A 294 19.44 9.71 3.55
CA ILE A 294 18.39 8.76 3.94
C ILE A 294 17.47 8.45 2.74
N ASN A 295 16.95 9.48 2.07
CA ASN A 295 16.07 9.30 0.91
C ASN A 295 16.77 8.59 -0.26
N ASN A 296 18.02 8.97 -0.58
CA ASN A 296 18.80 8.33 -1.63
C ASN A 296 19.13 6.87 -1.30
N MET A 297 19.46 6.58 -0.04
CA MET A 297 19.72 5.22 0.44
C MET A 297 18.47 4.36 0.32
N HIS A 298 17.31 4.87 0.74
CA HIS A 298 16.04 4.18 0.60
C HIS A 298 15.77 3.76 -0.86
N ILE A 299 15.84 4.70 -1.81
CA ILE A 299 15.58 4.42 -3.23
C ILE A 299 16.58 3.38 -3.77
N ARG A 300 17.87 3.52 -3.44
CA ARG A 300 18.92 2.60 -3.89
C ARG A 300 18.67 1.17 -3.37
N VAL A 301 18.42 1.02 -2.07
CA VAL A 301 18.17 -0.27 -1.42
C VAL A 301 16.92 -0.92 -1.97
N LEU A 302 15.84 -0.14 -2.13
CA LEU A 302 14.58 -0.62 -2.66
C LEU A 302 14.72 -1.13 -4.10
N LYS A 303 15.40 -0.37 -4.98
CA LYS A 303 15.67 -0.79 -6.36
C LYS A 303 16.50 -2.07 -6.40
N ALA A 304 17.59 -2.15 -5.62
CA ALA A 304 18.44 -3.34 -5.56
C ALA A 304 17.69 -4.59 -5.06
N TYR A 305 16.82 -4.43 -4.06
CA TYR A 305 16.01 -5.54 -3.57
C TYR A 305 14.98 -6.00 -4.61
N ALA A 306 14.33 -5.05 -5.30
CA ALA A 306 13.35 -5.35 -6.33
C ALA A 306 13.96 -6.10 -7.54
N THR A 307 15.22 -5.82 -7.89
CA THR A 307 15.96 -6.49 -8.97
C THR A 307 16.67 -7.77 -8.54
N LYS A 308 16.63 -8.13 -7.24
CA LYS A 308 17.37 -9.25 -6.64
C LYS A 308 18.89 -9.11 -6.81
N ASP A 309 19.39 -7.89 -6.83
CA ASP A 309 20.83 -7.62 -6.74
C ASP A 309 21.33 -7.86 -5.31
N ASP A 310 22.64 -8.01 -5.13
CA ASP A 310 23.24 -8.18 -3.80
C ASP A 310 23.01 -6.91 -2.96
N VAL A 311 22.03 -6.95 -2.06
CA VAL A 311 21.79 -5.89 -1.08
C VAL A 311 22.70 -6.10 0.12
N VAL A 312 23.36 -5.03 0.60
CA VAL A 312 24.08 -5.07 1.88
C VAL A 312 23.04 -5.15 3.00
N ASP A 313 23.07 -6.25 3.76
CA ASP A 313 22.06 -6.59 4.77
C ASP A 313 21.82 -5.47 5.80
N ASP A 314 22.88 -4.74 6.16
CA ASP A 314 22.81 -3.61 7.10
C ASP A 314 22.01 -2.41 6.53
N GLU A 315 22.23 -2.05 5.27
CA GLU A 315 21.49 -0.94 4.64
C GLU A 315 20.02 -1.30 4.40
N PHE A 316 19.76 -2.57 4.07
CA PHE A 316 18.40 -3.09 3.98
C PHE A 316 17.70 -2.99 5.33
N THR A 317 18.34 -3.49 6.39
CA THR A 317 17.80 -3.45 7.75
C THR A 317 17.57 -2.01 8.22
N LEU A 318 18.49 -1.08 7.93
CA LEU A 318 18.35 0.32 8.30
C LEU A 318 17.14 0.99 7.63
N MET A 319 16.81 0.62 6.37
CA MET A 319 15.74 1.26 5.58
C MET A 319 14.41 0.49 5.55
N HIS A 320 14.39 -0.79 5.90
CA HIS A 320 13.20 -1.66 5.80
C HIS A 320 12.93 -2.50 7.07
N GLY A 321 13.88 -2.57 8.00
CA GLY A 321 13.73 -3.26 9.29
C GLY A 321 12.81 -2.51 10.27
N ASN A 322 12.58 -3.08 11.46
CA ASN A 322 11.62 -2.52 12.42
C ASN A 322 12.06 -1.16 13.00
N GLU A 323 13.35 -0.84 12.95
CA GLU A 323 13.91 0.47 13.35
C GLU A 323 14.01 1.48 12.20
N SER A 324 13.53 1.15 11.00
CA SER A 324 13.61 2.02 9.83
C SER A 324 12.66 3.23 9.91
N PRO A 325 12.89 4.28 9.08
CA PRO A 325 12.02 5.47 9.03
C PRO A 325 10.53 5.18 8.84
N THR A 326 10.20 4.05 8.23
CA THR A 326 8.84 3.65 7.87
C THR A 326 8.21 2.66 8.86
N GLN A 327 8.97 2.08 9.79
CA GLN A 327 8.46 1.02 10.69
C GLN A 327 8.63 1.33 12.17
N TYR A 328 9.50 2.28 12.52
CA TYR A 328 9.81 2.57 13.92
C TYR A 328 8.58 3.07 14.70
N ARG A 329 8.25 2.40 15.80
CA ARG A 329 7.09 2.72 16.67
C ARG A 329 7.47 3.31 18.02
N GLY A 330 8.77 3.49 18.28
CA GLY A 330 9.30 3.81 19.60
C GLY A 330 8.78 5.13 20.19
N TYR A 331 8.23 6.05 19.40
CA TYR A 331 7.58 7.26 19.93
C TYR A 331 6.26 6.99 20.66
N VAL A 332 5.63 5.84 20.41
CA VAL A 332 4.32 5.47 20.99
C VAL A 332 4.42 4.20 21.83
N GLN A 333 5.17 3.20 21.36
CA GLN A 333 5.30 1.90 22.03
C GLN A 333 6.68 1.28 21.84
N ALA A 334 7.10 0.46 22.80
CA ALA A 334 8.30 -0.36 22.66
C ALA A 334 8.08 -1.50 21.66
N GLY A 335 9.15 -1.89 20.97
CA GLY A 335 9.20 -3.09 20.13
C GLY A 335 10.13 -4.14 20.73
N ASP A 336 10.24 -5.30 20.06
CA ASP A 336 11.16 -6.36 20.49
C ASP A 336 12.64 -5.92 20.34
N GLU A 337 12.92 -5.06 19.37
CA GLU A 337 14.27 -4.61 19.00
C GLU A 337 14.64 -3.25 19.62
N TYR A 338 13.67 -2.47 20.11
CA TYR A 338 13.90 -1.11 20.61
C TYR A 338 12.98 -0.73 21.77
N PRO A 339 13.48 0.03 22.77
CA PRO A 339 12.65 0.54 23.85
C PRO A 339 11.75 1.69 23.38
N LEU A 340 10.83 2.10 24.26
CA LEU A 340 10.12 3.37 24.11
C LEU A 340 11.13 4.53 24.10
N ALA A 341 10.93 5.48 23.20
CA ALA A 341 11.75 6.68 23.06
C ALA A 341 11.76 7.50 24.35
N ASN A 342 12.91 8.11 24.64
CA ASN A 342 13.10 9.01 25.77
C ASN A 342 13.34 10.45 25.27
N ALA A 343 13.35 11.41 26.20
CA ALA A 343 13.56 12.82 25.86
C ALA A 343 14.93 13.10 25.22
N GLU A 344 15.95 12.29 25.55
CA GLU A 344 17.30 12.41 25.00
C GLU A 344 17.32 12.09 23.50
N LEU A 345 16.68 10.99 23.07
CA LEU A 345 16.55 10.65 21.65
C LEU A 345 15.89 11.78 20.86
N ILE A 346 14.82 12.36 21.40
CA ILE A 346 14.10 13.47 20.75
C ILE A 346 15.00 14.71 20.67
N GLN A 347 15.76 15.03 21.73
CA GLN A 347 16.69 16.15 21.73
C GLN A 347 17.82 15.96 20.72
N GLN A 348 18.42 14.77 20.66
CA GLN A 348 19.48 14.44 19.72
C GLN A 348 18.98 14.48 18.28
N THR A 349 17.78 13.94 18.01
CA THR A 349 17.14 14.00 16.68
C THR A 349 16.91 15.45 16.25
N LYS A 350 16.39 16.29 17.17
CA LYS A 350 16.16 17.72 16.92
C LYS A 350 17.45 18.48 16.60
N ALA A 351 18.52 18.18 17.32
CA ALA A 351 19.82 18.79 17.11
C ALA A 351 20.46 18.34 15.78
N HIS A 352 20.37 17.05 15.45
CA HIS A 352 20.98 16.50 14.24
C HIS A 352 20.35 17.05 12.96
N PHE A 353 19.02 17.16 12.92
CA PHE A 353 18.30 17.65 11.73
C PHE A 353 17.95 19.14 11.75
N ASP A 354 18.32 19.87 12.82
CA ASP A 354 17.96 21.28 13.04
C ASP A 354 16.44 21.52 12.90
N ILE A 355 15.67 20.87 13.77
CA ILE A 355 14.21 20.89 13.79
C ILE A 355 13.67 21.14 15.20
N LYS A 356 12.44 21.62 15.28
CA LYS A 356 11.68 21.76 16.53
C LYS A 356 10.69 20.62 16.75
N ARG A 357 10.14 20.04 15.69
CA ARG A 357 9.02 19.09 15.76
C ARG A 357 9.23 17.91 14.82
N ILE A 358 8.68 16.77 15.21
CA ILE A 358 8.63 15.53 14.44
C ILE A 358 7.16 15.14 14.31
N VAL A 359 6.73 14.77 13.11
CA VAL A 359 5.38 14.30 12.80
C VAL A 359 5.48 12.92 12.18
N VAL A 360 4.74 11.96 12.75
CA VAL A 360 4.76 10.56 12.30
C VAL A 360 3.35 10.00 12.09
N GLY A 361 3.24 9.01 11.22
CA GLY A 361 2.05 8.18 11.02
C GLY A 361 2.17 6.82 11.72
N HIS A 362 1.71 5.76 11.04
CA HIS A 362 1.98 4.32 11.30
C HIS A 362 1.44 3.72 12.61
N ASN A 363 1.28 4.54 13.63
CA ASN A 363 0.99 4.15 15.00
C ASN A 363 -0.48 4.38 15.32
N SER A 364 -1.21 3.29 15.56
CA SER A 364 -2.60 3.37 15.96
C SER A 364 -2.80 4.04 17.32
N ILE A 365 -3.54 5.14 17.29
CA ILE A 365 -3.86 5.99 18.44
C ILE A 365 -5.36 6.29 18.45
N ASP A 366 -5.95 6.47 19.63
CA ASP A 366 -7.37 6.84 19.75
C ASP A 366 -7.63 8.30 19.36
N SER A 367 -6.64 9.17 19.50
CA SER A 367 -6.72 10.59 19.17
C SER A 367 -5.34 11.15 18.90
N LEU A 368 -5.27 12.21 18.08
CA LEU A 368 -4.02 12.89 17.76
C LEU A 368 -3.31 13.31 19.05
N THR A 369 -2.08 12.84 19.24
CA THR A 369 -1.30 13.09 20.45
C THR A 369 -0.11 13.98 20.16
N ALA A 370 0.15 14.90 21.08
CA ALA A 370 1.39 15.67 21.15
C ALA A 370 2.17 15.20 22.38
N SER A 371 3.39 14.72 22.19
CA SER A 371 4.27 14.21 23.25
C SER A 371 5.59 14.97 23.28
N PHE A 372 6.39 14.72 24.34
CA PHE A 372 7.69 15.37 24.55
C PHE A 372 7.62 16.91 24.48
N ASN A 373 6.67 17.51 25.21
CA ASN A 373 6.41 18.95 25.22
C ASN A 373 6.15 19.51 23.81
N ASN A 374 5.20 18.91 23.07
CA ASN A 374 4.85 19.28 21.69
C ASN A 374 6.01 19.14 20.68
N SER A 375 6.96 18.24 20.94
CA SER A 375 8.04 17.94 20.00
C SER A 375 7.70 16.80 19.05
N VAL A 376 6.78 15.91 19.41
CA VAL A 376 6.37 14.79 18.56
C VAL A 376 4.85 14.77 18.42
N PHE A 377 4.37 14.69 17.18
CA PHE A 377 2.96 14.53 16.83
C PHE A 377 2.76 13.21 16.11
N VAL A 378 1.76 12.44 16.54
CA VAL A 378 1.38 11.19 15.89
C VAL A 378 0.04 11.40 15.20
N VAL A 379 0.00 11.18 13.89
CA VAL A 379 -1.15 11.37 13.01
C VAL A 379 -1.53 10.01 12.43
N ASP A 380 -2.54 9.35 13.01
CA ASP A 380 -3.19 8.19 12.39
C ASP A 380 -4.66 8.52 12.20
N ASN A 381 -5.21 8.19 11.03
CA ASN A 381 -6.62 8.39 10.70
C ASN A 381 -7.43 7.11 10.92
N LEU A 382 -6.77 5.97 11.11
CA LEU A 382 -7.44 4.69 11.29
C LEU A 382 -7.95 4.52 12.73
N ARG A 383 -9.28 4.47 12.89
CA ARG A 383 -9.96 4.26 14.20
C ARG A 383 -9.62 5.32 15.25
N SER A 384 -9.09 6.46 14.82
CA SER A 384 -8.88 7.62 15.68
C SER A 384 -10.12 8.52 15.68
N LYS A 385 -10.17 9.47 16.61
CA LYS A 385 -11.10 10.60 16.53
C LYS A 385 -10.92 11.32 15.18
N PRO A 386 -11.97 11.96 14.63
CA PRO A 386 -11.95 12.66 13.35
C PRO A 386 -11.12 13.95 13.41
N GLN A 387 -9.83 13.84 13.71
CA GLN A 387 -8.91 14.92 13.96
C GLN A 387 -7.82 14.94 12.90
N SER A 388 -7.36 16.13 12.55
CA SER A 388 -6.21 16.29 11.67
C SER A 388 -5.31 17.40 12.17
N LEU A 389 -4.02 17.23 11.91
CA LEU A 389 -3.00 18.20 12.27
C LEU A 389 -2.85 19.21 11.14
N PHE A 390 -2.92 20.48 11.51
CA PHE A 390 -2.55 21.59 10.67
C PHE A 390 -1.35 22.30 11.29
N PHE A 391 -0.59 23.02 10.46
CA PHE A 391 0.28 24.08 10.94
C PHE A 391 -0.14 25.39 10.27
N VAL A 392 -0.34 26.42 11.06
CA VAL A 392 -0.66 27.77 10.58
C VAL A 392 0.40 28.72 11.10
N ASN A 393 1.12 29.37 10.18
CA ASN A 393 2.30 30.18 10.47
C ASN A 393 3.34 29.42 11.34
N GLY A 394 3.49 28.12 11.09
CA GLY A 394 4.44 27.26 11.80
C GLY A 394 3.99 26.75 13.18
N GLU A 395 2.77 27.10 13.62
CA GLU A 395 2.22 26.63 14.89
C GLU A 395 1.19 25.51 14.68
N PRO A 396 1.22 24.43 15.49
CA PRO A 396 0.34 23.28 15.31
C PRO A 396 -1.08 23.59 15.78
N GLU A 397 -2.06 23.19 14.96
CA GLU A 397 -3.48 23.23 15.26
C GLU A 397 -4.09 21.85 15.03
N ILE A 398 -4.75 21.29 16.06
CA ILE A 398 -5.53 20.05 15.91
C ILE A 398 -6.97 20.45 15.63
N ARG A 399 -7.47 20.14 14.44
CA ARG A 399 -8.84 20.44 14.03
C ARG A 399 -9.69 19.18 14.01
N ASN A 400 -10.93 19.29 14.45
CA ASN A 400 -11.92 18.23 14.24
C ASN A 400 -12.52 18.41 12.84
N ILE A 401 -12.26 17.46 11.95
CA ILE A 401 -12.72 17.47 10.56
C ILE A 401 -14.15 16.90 10.45
N GLY A 402 -14.56 16.07 11.40
CA GLY A 402 -15.90 15.44 11.41
C GLY A 402 -16.00 14.15 10.60
N GLU A 403 -14.94 13.74 9.90
CA GLU A 403 -14.89 12.50 9.11
C GLU A 403 -13.98 11.45 9.78
N THR A 404 -14.49 10.22 9.94
CA THR A 404 -13.79 9.13 10.63
C THR A 404 -13.49 7.98 9.68
N ARG A 405 -12.22 7.62 9.53
CA ARG A 405 -11.85 6.48 8.70
C ARG A 405 -12.19 5.17 9.39
N ILE A 406 -12.87 4.29 8.66
CA ILE A 406 -13.14 2.93 9.07
C ILE A 406 -12.30 2.00 8.21
N ARG A 407 -11.57 1.07 8.84
CA ARG A 407 -10.79 0.07 8.08
C ARG A 407 -11.72 -0.66 7.11
N TYR A 408 -11.34 -0.68 5.83
CA TYR A 408 -12.05 -1.44 4.82
C TYR A 408 -12.22 -2.91 5.25
N LYS A 409 -13.44 -3.42 5.07
CA LYS A 409 -13.76 -4.83 5.25
C LYS A 409 -14.85 -5.20 4.25
N ASP A 410 -14.60 -6.25 3.48
CA ASP A 410 -15.65 -6.87 2.68
C ASP A 410 -16.65 -7.57 3.62
N THR A 411 -17.81 -6.95 3.79
CA THR A 411 -18.91 -7.46 4.63
C THR A 411 -19.86 -8.37 3.86
N ALA A 412 -19.71 -8.47 2.54
CA ALA A 412 -20.57 -9.25 1.65
C ALA A 412 -19.88 -10.51 1.11
N MET A 413 -18.82 -10.99 1.78
CA MET A 413 -18.19 -12.27 1.46
C MET A 413 -19.18 -13.43 1.53
N SER A 414 -19.11 -14.33 0.56
CA SER A 414 -19.91 -15.55 0.53
C SER A 414 -19.12 -16.74 1.05
N SER A 415 -19.83 -17.74 1.58
CA SER A 415 -19.23 -19.01 1.96
C SER A 415 -20.10 -20.19 1.51
N ARG A 416 -19.43 -21.29 1.16
CA ARG A 416 -20.06 -22.58 0.83
C ARG A 416 -19.13 -23.74 1.15
N GLU A 417 -19.66 -24.95 1.19
CA GLU A 417 -18.83 -26.15 1.24
C GLU A 417 -17.95 -26.26 -0.01
N PHE A 418 -16.75 -26.80 0.18
CA PHE A 418 -15.85 -27.14 -0.92
C PHE A 418 -16.45 -28.32 -1.70
N ASP A 419 -16.63 -28.12 -3.00
CA ASP A 419 -17.15 -29.14 -3.90
C ASP A 419 -15.97 -29.88 -4.54
N VAL A 420 -15.79 -31.13 -4.16
CA VAL A 420 -14.71 -31.99 -4.67
C VAL A 420 -14.80 -32.28 -6.16
N PHE A 421 -15.96 -32.02 -6.79
CA PHE A 421 -16.16 -32.14 -8.22
C PHE A 421 -16.06 -30.80 -8.96
N ASN A 422 -16.01 -29.68 -8.23
CA ASN A 422 -15.79 -28.35 -8.81
C ASN A 422 -14.30 -28.13 -9.10
N GLN A 423 -13.96 -27.91 -10.36
CA GLN A 423 -12.58 -27.67 -10.78
C GLN A 423 -12.01 -26.36 -10.21
N ASP A 424 -12.83 -25.31 -10.06
CA ASP A 424 -12.41 -24.00 -9.56
C ASP A 424 -11.96 -24.06 -8.10
N ASP A 425 -12.60 -24.90 -7.29
CA ASP A 425 -12.20 -25.14 -5.90
C ASP A 425 -10.80 -25.76 -5.83
N TRP A 426 -10.51 -26.71 -6.72
CA TRP A 426 -9.18 -27.31 -6.84
C TRP A 426 -8.16 -26.33 -7.41
N GLN A 427 -8.52 -25.48 -8.38
CA GLN A 427 -7.61 -24.44 -8.89
C GLN A 427 -7.30 -23.41 -7.80
N ALA A 428 -8.29 -22.97 -7.03
CA ALA A 428 -8.10 -22.06 -5.92
C ALA A 428 -7.24 -22.67 -4.79
N PHE A 429 -7.37 -23.97 -4.55
CA PHE A 429 -6.54 -24.67 -3.58
C PHE A 429 -5.09 -24.85 -4.08
N LEU A 430 -4.91 -25.47 -5.25
CA LEU A 430 -3.61 -25.86 -5.79
C LEU A 430 -2.82 -24.68 -6.39
N GLY A 431 -3.51 -23.67 -6.92
CA GLY A 431 -2.89 -22.50 -7.55
C GLY A 431 -2.00 -21.69 -6.60
N VAL A 432 -2.24 -21.80 -5.29
CA VAL A 432 -1.39 -21.18 -4.26
C VAL A 432 0.05 -21.67 -4.33
N PHE A 433 0.30 -22.93 -4.72
CA PHE A 433 1.66 -23.48 -4.80
C PHE A 433 2.48 -22.87 -5.93
N GLY A 434 1.83 -22.46 -7.03
CA GLY A 434 2.50 -21.79 -8.15
C GLY A 434 2.86 -20.33 -7.86
N ASN A 435 2.15 -19.70 -6.93
CA ASN A 435 2.20 -18.26 -6.69
C ASN A 435 2.67 -17.87 -5.28
N ARG A 436 3.21 -18.81 -4.50
CA ARG A 436 3.66 -18.51 -3.14
C ARG A 436 4.79 -17.47 -3.20
N PRO A 437 4.68 -16.33 -2.48
CA PRO A 437 5.82 -15.45 -2.29
C PRO A 437 6.97 -16.25 -1.67
N ARG A 438 8.20 -16.04 -2.12
CA ARG A 438 9.35 -16.54 -1.36
C ARG A 438 9.40 -15.70 -0.08
N ASN A 439 9.33 -16.37 1.07
CA ASN A 439 9.40 -15.73 2.38
C ASN A 439 10.72 -14.99 2.58
#